data_AF-A0AAE1L2E1-F1
#
_entry.id   AF-A0AAE1L2E1-F1
#
_cell.length_a   1.000
_cell.length_b   1.000
_cell.length_c   1.000
_cell.angle_alpha   90.00
_cell.angle_beta   90.00
_cell.angle_gamma   90.00
#
_symmetry.space_group_name_H-M   'P 1'
#
loop_
_entity.id
_entity.type
_entity.pdbx_description
1 polymer ?
#
loop_
_entity_poly.entity_id
_entity_poly.type
_entity_poly.pdbx_seq_one_letter_code
_entity_poly.pdbx_strand_id
1 'polypeptide(L)'
;MNRRDSELTKRAQIVALHDLGLSSRVIATRLTVSRTTVLKWIRRHEETGILTDLDRRPRPKLTTPQEDENIRRAVQDDPFTNAVAIRESLHLNVTPQTIRNRLHGAGIHLRQGHESYVFASKRKCPQR
;
A
#
# COMPACT_ATOMS: atom_id res chain seq x y z
N MET A 1 11.37 -18.11 -16.36
CA MET A 1 9.93 -17.96 -16.11
C MET A 1 9.73 -17.61 -14.64
N ASN A 2 9.10 -16.48 -14.30
CA ASN A 2 8.85 -16.12 -12.91
C ASN A 2 7.75 -17.02 -12.33
N ARG A 3 7.80 -17.34 -11.03
CA ARG A 3 6.79 -18.19 -10.37
C ARG A 3 5.38 -17.62 -10.57
N ARG A 4 5.24 -16.29 -10.49
CA ARG A 4 3.96 -15.59 -10.68
C ARG A 4 3.37 -15.81 -12.08
N ASP A 5 4.21 -15.75 -13.11
CA ASP A 5 3.77 -15.93 -14.51
C ASP A 5 3.28 -17.37 -14.75
N SER A 6 3.97 -18.34 -14.14
CA SER A 6 3.57 -19.76 -14.22
C SER A 6 2.22 -20.02 -13.51
N GLU A 7 1.97 -19.34 -12.38
CA GLU A 7 0.70 -19.46 -11.67
C GLU A 7 -0.44 -18.78 -12.44
N LEU A 8 -0.22 -17.60 -13.02
CA LEU A 8 -1.22 -16.91 -13.82
C LEU A 8 -1.64 -17.75 -15.03
N THR A 9 -0.67 -18.36 -15.72
CA THR A 9 -0.93 -19.27 -16.84
C THR A 9 -1.83 -20.43 -16.44
N LYS A 10 -1.58 -21.06 -15.27
CA LYS A 10 -2.44 -22.14 -14.76
C LYS A 10 -3.85 -21.65 -14.43
N ARG A 11 -3.99 -20.46 -13.84
CA ARG A 11 -5.30 -19.85 -13.52
C ARG A 11 -6.11 -19.57 -14.79
N ALA A 12 -5.46 -19.05 -15.84
CA ALA A 12 -6.07 -18.84 -17.15
C ALA A 12 -6.50 -20.16 -17.81
N GLN A 13 -5.67 -21.20 -17.73
CA GLN A 13 -6.04 -22.54 -18.22
C GLN A 13 -7.25 -23.13 -17.49
N ILE A 14 -7.38 -22.91 -16.18
CA ILE A 14 -8.55 -23.35 -15.41
C ILE A 14 -9.84 -22.74 -15.98
N VAL A 15 -9.84 -21.42 -16.20
CA VAL A 15 -11.00 -20.70 -16.73
C VAL A 15 -11.30 -21.15 -18.16
N ALA A 16 -10.30 -21.19 -19.04
CA ALA A 16 -10.51 -21.63 -20.42
C ALA A 16 -11.09 -23.05 -20.51
N LEU A 17 -10.63 -23.99 -19.65
CA LEU A 17 -11.18 -25.35 -19.62
C LEU A 17 -12.59 -25.39 -19.04
N HIS A 18 -12.91 -24.51 -18.09
CA HIS A 18 -14.26 -24.38 -17.55
C HIS A 18 -15.24 -23.82 -18.60
N ASP A 19 -14.83 -22.82 -19.36
CA ASP A 19 -15.62 -22.22 -20.43
C ASP A 19 -15.90 -23.21 -21.58
N LEU A 20 -15.01 -24.20 -21.77
CA LEU A 20 -15.23 -25.35 -22.65
C LEU A 20 -16.21 -26.40 -22.08
N GLY A 21 -16.79 -26.17 -20.91
CA GLY A 21 -17.78 -27.05 -20.27
C GLY A 21 -17.19 -28.26 -19.55
N LEU A 22 -15.88 -28.30 -19.30
CA LEU A 22 -15.26 -29.42 -18.58
C LEU A 22 -15.58 -29.36 -17.08
N SER A 23 -15.84 -30.53 -16.49
CA SER A 23 -16.06 -30.60 -15.05
C SER A 23 -14.80 -30.24 -14.25
N SER A 24 -14.98 -29.60 -13.10
CA SER A 24 -13.86 -29.17 -12.23
C SER A 24 -12.96 -30.34 -11.78
N ARG A 25 -13.49 -31.58 -11.75
CA ARG A 25 -12.73 -32.80 -11.44
C ARG A 25 -11.73 -33.12 -12.55
N VAL A 26 -12.17 -33.06 -13.82
CA VAL A 26 -11.32 -33.30 -14.99
C VAL A 26 -10.23 -32.23 -15.08
N ILE A 27 -10.59 -30.97 -14.85
CA ILE A 27 -9.64 -29.84 -14.83
C ILE A 27 -8.55 -30.04 -13.78
N ALA A 28 -8.94 -30.44 -12.55
CA ALA A 28 -8.02 -30.69 -11.46
C ALA A 28 -6.99 -31.78 -11.79
N THR A 29 -7.43 -32.90 -12.38
CA THR A 29 -6.55 -33.99 -12.81
C THR A 29 -5.64 -33.56 -13.95
N ARG A 30 -6.14 -32.81 -14.94
CA ARG A 30 -5.38 -32.38 -16.12
C ARG A 30 -4.27 -31.38 -15.79
N LEU A 31 -4.51 -30.48 -14.84
CA LEU A 31 -3.57 -29.42 -14.46
C LEU A 31 -2.76 -29.73 -13.19
N THR A 32 -2.96 -30.91 -12.59
CA THR A 32 -2.33 -31.33 -11.32
C THR A 32 -2.52 -30.27 -10.22
N VAL A 33 -3.75 -29.80 -10.06
CA VAL A 33 -4.15 -28.82 -9.04
C VAL A 33 -5.29 -29.38 -8.19
N SER A 34 -5.43 -28.92 -6.96
CA SER A 34 -6.54 -29.36 -6.13
C SER A 34 -7.88 -28.86 -6.67
N ARG A 35 -8.93 -29.69 -6.55
CA ARG A 35 -10.30 -29.31 -6.93
C ARG A 35 -10.77 -28.03 -6.23
N THR A 36 -10.37 -27.81 -4.98
CA THR A 36 -10.65 -26.58 -4.22
C THR A 36 -10.02 -25.35 -4.86
N THR A 37 -8.82 -25.47 -5.42
CA THR A 37 -8.15 -24.38 -6.16
C THR A 37 -8.89 -24.07 -7.45
N VAL A 38 -9.33 -25.10 -8.19
CA VAL A 38 -10.13 -24.94 -9.41
C VAL A 38 -11.41 -24.15 -9.12
N LEU A 39 -12.21 -24.61 -8.15
CA LEU A 39 -13.46 -23.95 -7.77
C LEU A 39 -13.24 -22.52 -7.27
N LYS A 40 -12.19 -22.29 -6.47
CA LYS A 40 -11.82 -20.94 -6.01
C LYS A 40 -11.59 -19.98 -7.18
N TRP A 41 -10.86 -20.41 -8.21
CA TRP A 41 -10.53 -19.54 -9.35
C TRP A 41 -11.69 -19.34 -10.31
N ILE A 42 -12.52 -20.36 -10.54
CA ILE A 42 -13.77 -20.21 -11.31
C ILE A 42 -14.66 -19.17 -10.63
N ARG A 43 -14.97 -19.36 -9.34
CA ARG A 43 -15.81 -18.42 -8.57
C ARG A 43 -15.25 -17.00 -8.58
N ARG A 44 -13.94 -16.85 -8.36
CA ARG A 44 -13.29 -15.54 -8.37
C ARG A 44 -13.37 -14.87 -9.74
N HIS A 45 -13.22 -15.63 -10.82
CA HIS A 45 -13.35 -15.13 -12.18
C HIS A 45 -14.78 -14.69 -12.49
N GLU A 46 -15.78 -15.47 -12.07
CA GLU A 46 -17.20 -15.10 -12.20
C GLU A 46 -17.55 -13.84 -11.39
N GLU A 47 -17.01 -13.69 -10.17
CA GLU A 47 -17.30 -12.55 -9.30
C GLU A 47 -16.57 -11.26 -9.71
N THR A 48 -15.32 -11.35 -10.18
CA THR A 48 -14.44 -10.17 -10.38
C THR A 48 -13.82 -10.05 -11.76
N GLY A 49 -13.79 -11.12 -12.55
CA GLY A 49 -13.07 -11.18 -13.83
C GLY A 49 -11.53 -11.20 -13.70
N ILE A 50 -10.99 -11.21 -12.48
CA ILE A 50 -9.55 -11.03 -12.23
C ILE A 50 -8.89 -12.37 -11.86
N LEU A 51 -7.79 -12.69 -12.55
CA LEU A 51 -6.96 -13.89 -12.31
C LEU A 51 -5.64 -13.59 -11.57
N THR A 52 -5.31 -12.31 -11.42
CA THR A 52 -4.16 -11.86 -10.66
C THR A 52 -4.48 -11.80 -9.17
N ASP A 53 -3.44 -11.80 -8.34
CA ASP A 53 -3.62 -11.52 -6.92
C ASP A 53 -3.91 -10.04 -6.73
N LEU A 54 -4.89 -9.72 -5.89
CA LEU A 54 -5.17 -8.34 -5.53
C LEU A 54 -4.05 -7.81 -4.64
N ASP A 55 -3.76 -6.52 -4.78
CA ASP A 55 -2.85 -5.86 -3.86
C ASP A 55 -3.36 -6.02 -2.43
N ARG A 56 -2.46 -6.45 -1.56
CA ARG A 56 -2.77 -6.63 -0.14
C ARG A 56 -3.07 -5.25 0.43
N ARG A 57 -4.27 -5.09 0.99
CA ARG A 57 -4.61 -3.87 1.73
C ARG A 57 -3.67 -3.77 2.92
N PRO A 58 -2.95 -2.64 3.10
CA PRO A 58 -2.11 -2.47 4.27
C PRO A 58 -2.96 -2.41 5.53
N ARG A 59 -2.36 -2.73 6.67
CA ARG A 59 -3.00 -2.57 7.97
C ARG A 59 -3.43 -1.09 8.14
N PRO A 60 -4.68 -0.81 8.54
CA PRO A 60 -5.11 0.56 8.79
C PRO A 60 -4.21 1.21 9.84
N LYS A 61 -3.88 2.47 9.58
CA LYS A 61 -3.07 3.31 10.46
C LYS A 61 -3.92 3.78 11.63
N LEU A 62 -3.28 3.97 12.79
CA LEU A 62 -3.94 4.51 13.98
C LEU A 62 -4.29 6.00 13.81
N THR A 63 -3.45 6.74 13.08
CA THR A 63 -3.71 8.15 12.77
C THR A 63 -4.63 8.30 11.57
N THR A 64 -5.45 9.34 11.61
CA THR A 64 -6.25 9.79 10.46
C THR A 64 -5.41 10.60 9.48
N PRO A 65 -5.82 10.72 8.21
CA PRO A 65 -5.14 11.59 7.25
C PRO A 65 -5.06 13.05 7.71
N GLN A 66 -6.10 13.53 8.41
CA GLN A 66 -6.13 14.89 8.92
C GLN A 66 -5.10 15.13 10.03
N GLU A 67 -4.95 14.17 10.94
CA GLU A 67 -3.92 14.21 11.98
C GLU A 67 -2.51 14.18 11.37
N ASP A 68 -2.30 13.35 10.34
CA ASP A 68 -1.03 13.31 9.61
C ASP A 68 -0.70 14.68 8.96
N GLU A 69 -1.69 15.39 8.41
CA GLU A 69 -1.49 16.74 7.89
C GLU A 69 -1.20 17.77 9.00
N ASN A 70 -1.89 17.68 10.14
CA ASN A 70 -1.63 18.57 11.27
C ASN A 70 -0.20 18.37 11.82
N ILE A 71 0.28 17.12 11.89
CA ILE A 71 1.67 16.79 12.27
C ILE A 71 2.66 17.45 11.29
N ARG A 72 2.38 17.43 9.99
CA ARG A 72 3.24 18.06 8.98
C ARG A 72 3.27 19.58 9.12
N ARG A 73 2.11 20.21 9.35
CA ARG A 73 2.02 21.66 9.54
C ARG A 73 2.77 22.11 10.79
N ALA A 74 2.66 21.39 11.89
CA ALA A 74 3.38 21.71 13.12
C ALA A 74 4.90 21.84 12.89
N VAL A 75 5.49 20.98 12.05
CA VAL A 75 6.92 21.05 11.69
C VAL A 75 7.24 22.12 10.64
N GLN A 76 6.27 22.52 9.81
CA GLN A 76 6.43 23.64 8.89
C GLN A 76 6.42 24.98 9.63
N ASP A 77 5.56 25.10 10.64
CA ASP A 77 5.40 26.32 11.46
C ASP A 77 6.59 26.49 12.42
N ASP A 78 7.01 25.42 13.09
CA ASP A 78 8.24 25.40 13.90
C ASP A 78 9.11 24.16 13.57
N PRO A 79 10.16 24.34 12.75
CA PRO A 79 11.06 23.27 12.36
C PRO A 79 11.86 22.63 13.50
N PHE A 80 11.95 23.29 14.67
CA PHE A 80 12.70 22.79 15.83
C PHE A 80 11.83 22.02 16.83
N THR A 81 10.53 21.86 16.56
CA THR A 81 9.62 21.16 17.47
C THR A 81 9.95 19.65 17.57
N ASN A 82 9.95 19.14 18.80
CA ASN A 82 10.12 17.71 19.09
C ASN A 82 8.80 16.94 18.90
N ALA A 83 8.87 15.66 18.50
CA ALA A 83 7.72 14.75 18.40
C ALA A 83 6.90 14.64 19.69
N VAL A 84 7.50 14.82 20.86
CA VAL A 84 6.79 14.86 22.15
C VAL A 84 5.92 16.12 22.25
N ALA A 85 6.47 17.28 21.90
CA ALA A 85 5.74 18.56 21.88
C ALA A 85 4.64 18.57 20.81
N ILE A 86 4.86 17.96 19.64
CA ILE A 86 3.82 17.79 18.61
C ILE A 86 2.67 16.91 19.13
N ARG A 87 2.99 15.84 19.85
CA ARG A 87 1.95 14.97 20.45
C ARG A 87 1.09 15.75 21.44
N GLU A 88 1.73 16.54 22.30
CA GLU A 88 1.07 17.30 23.36
C GLU A 88 0.23 18.44 22.80
N SER A 89 0.75 19.20 21.83
CA SER A 89 0.00 20.29 21.17
C SER A 89 -1.20 19.80 20.36
N LEU A 90 -1.09 18.65 19.70
CA LEU A 90 -2.17 18.07 18.91
C LEU A 90 -3.07 17.09 19.70
N HIS A 91 -2.80 16.90 21.00
CA HIS A 91 -3.50 15.96 21.89
C HIS A 91 -3.69 14.55 21.29
N LEU A 92 -2.68 14.05 20.58
CA LEU A 92 -2.78 12.77 19.89
C LEU A 92 -2.53 11.59 20.84
N ASN A 93 -3.41 10.60 20.81
CA ASN A 93 -3.25 9.34 21.55
C ASN A 93 -2.33 8.36 20.79
N VAL A 94 -1.15 8.83 20.41
CA VAL A 94 -0.15 8.03 19.69
C VAL A 94 1.22 8.15 20.34
N THR A 95 2.05 7.15 20.15
CA THR A 95 3.43 7.22 20.66
C THR A 95 4.23 8.27 19.88
N PRO A 96 5.21 8.95 20.50
CA PRO A 96 6.11 9.86 19.78
C PRO A 96 6.83 9.19 18.59
N GLN A 97 7.07 7.88 18.66
CA GLN A 97 7.61 7.10 17.54
C GLN A 97 6.67 7.07 16.33
N THR A 98 5.35 6.99 16.55
CA THR A 98 4.36 7.03 15.48
C THR A 98 4.43 8.35 14.72
N ILE A 99 4.58 9.48 15.43
CA ILE A 99 4.75 10.82 14.84
C ILE A 99 6.03 10.88 14.02
N ARG A 100 7.16 10.38 14.54
CA ARG A 100 8.41 10.31 13.77
C ARG A 100 8.27 9.46 12.52
N ASN A 101 7.62 8.31 12.59
CA ASN A 101 7.35 7.46 11.42
C ASN A 101 6.50 8.18 10.36
N ARG A 102 5.59 9.09 10.77
CA ARG A 102 4.82 9.94 9.84
C ARG A 102 5.67 11.00 9.18
N LEU A 103 6.54 11.65 9.94
CA LEU A 103 7.50 12.60 9.41
C LEU A 103 8.46 11.93 8.42
N HIS A 104 9.02 10.77 8.77
CA HIS A 104 9.86 9.98 7.85
C HIS A 104 9.11 9.55 6.60
N GLY A 105 7.86 9.11 6.73
CA GLY A 105 7.00 8.77 5.58
C GLY A 105 6.71 9.98 4.68
N ALA A 106 6.82 11.20 5.20
CA ALA A 106 6.72 12.45 4.45
C ALA A 106 8.08 13.00 3.98
N GLY A 107 9.19 12.30 4.26
CA GLY A 107 10.55 12.73 3.91
C GLY A 107 11.21 13.71 4.90
N ILE A 108 10.52 14.08 5.98
CA ILE A 108 11.00 15.04 6.98
C ILE A 108 11.89 14.31 8.00
N HIS A 109 13.16 14.71 8.08
CA HIS A 109 14.13 14.18 9.03
C HIS A 109 14.56 15.26 10.02
N LEU A 110 14.09 15.18 11.27
CA LEU A 110 14.35 16.16 12.35
C LEU A 110 15.85 16.32 12.73
N ARG A 111 16.74 15.53 12.14
CA ARG A 111 18.19 15.48 12.47
C ARG A 111 19.07 16.23 11.47
N GLN A 112 18.52 16.68 10.35
CA GLN A 112 19.24 17.45 9.33
C GLN A 112 19.05 18.94 9.62
N GLY A 113 20.15 19.68 9.75
CA GLY A 113 20.10 21.14 9.75
C GLY A 113 19.34 21.64 8.52
N HIS A 114 18.57 22.70 8.71
CA HIS A 114 17.55 23.28 7.81
C HIS A 114 18.00 23.59 6.38
N GLU A 115 19.29 23.65 6.07
CA GLU A 115 19.80 24.04 4.75
C GLU A 115 19.27 23.17 3.60
N SER A 116 18.97 21.89 3.83
CA SER A 116 18.47 21.01 2.76
C SER A 116 16.96 21.12 2.51
N TYR A 117 16.16 21.67 3.43
CA TYR A 117 14.69 21.70 3.34
C TYR A 117 14.12 23.01 2.72
N VAL A 118 14.79 24.14 2.92
CA VAL A 118 14.39 25.45 2.35
C VAL A 118 14.56 25.51 0.84
N PHE A 119 15.59 24.86 0.31
CA PHE A 119 15.89 24.88 -1.13
C PHE A 119 14.92 24.03 -1.96
N ALA A 120 14.21 23.08 -1.35
CA ALA A 120 13.29 22.21 -2.06
C ALA A 120 11.94 22.88 -2.39
N SER A 121 11.46 23.83 -1.57
CA SER A 121 10.14 24.48 -1.78
C SER A 121 10.20 25.78 -2.60
N LYS A 122 11.37 26.41 -2.74
CA LYS A 122 11.56 27.70 -3.45
C LYS A 122 11.83 27.58 -4.96
N ARG A 123 11.22 26.63 -5.67
CA ARG A 123 11.20 26.64 -7.15
C ARG A 123 9.85 27.15 -7.69
N LYS A 124 9.63 28.46 -7.54
CA LYS A 124 8.91 29.27 -8.53
C LYS A 124 9.84 30.40 -8.97
N CYS A 125 10.02 30.44 -10.29
CA CYS A 125 11.02 31.19 -11.04
C CYS A 125 10.93 32.73 -10.88
N PRO A 126 12.02 33.43 -11.21
CA PRO A 126 12.17 34.87 -11.06
C PRO A 126 11.46 35.63 -12.18
N GLN A 127 11.06 36.87 -11.92
CA GLN A 127 11.08 38.09 -12.75
C GLN A 127 10.50 39.17 -11.80
N ARG A 128 11.12 40.32 -11.54
CA ARG A 128 11.79 41.25 -12.44
C ARG A 128 12.58 42.25 -11.60
#